data_AF-A0A7Y3KCP7-F1
#
_entry.id   AF-A0A7Y3KCP7-F1
#
_cell.length_a   1.000
_cell.length_b   1.000
_cell.length_c   1.000
_cell.angle_alpha   90.00
_cell.angle_beta   90.00
_cell.angle_gamma   90.00
#
_symmetry.space_group_name_H-M   'P 1'
#
loop_
_entity.id
_entity.type
_entity.pdbx_description
1 polymer ?
#
loop_
_entity_poly.entity_id
_entity_poly.type
_entity_poly.pdbx_seq_one_letter_code
_entity_poly.pdbx_strand_id
1 'polypeptide(L)'
;MDCVTRYTNFFHGYFTSRRRVDGVTHGMVKVLVDTKGKLLGAHIVGSHAGELIAPLVFAMRYHHSLGDFSRVIHAYPTMMEGILQTSHRYWQKKLFDSPLPWWIQVVRRR
;
A
#
# COMPACT_ATOMS: atom_id res chain seq x y z
N MET A 1 -24.10 6.39 -3.76
CA MET A 1 -22.98 5.51 -4.20
C MET A 1 -21.98 6.38 -4.91
N ASP A 2 -21.02 6.88 -4.13
CA ASP A 2 -20.72 8.31 -4.13
C ASP A 2 -19.53 8.68 -5.01
N CYS A 3 -19.51 9.94 -5.47
CA CYS A 3 -18.45 10.55 -6.27
C CYS A 3 -17.03 10.29 -5.72
N VAL A 4 -16.90 10.07 -4.41
CA VAL A 4 -15.66 9.75 -3.70
C VAL A 4 -15.00 8.46 -4.20
N THR A 5 -15.76 7.42 -4.53
CA THR A 5 -15.21 6.10 -4.91
C THR A 5 -14.54 6.09 -6.29
N ARG A 6 -14.86 7.07 -7.16
CA ARG A 6 -14.30 7.16 -8.52
C ARG A 6 -12.83 7.59 -8.55
N TYR A 7 -12.33 8.22 -7.48
CA TYR A 7 -10.96 8.75 -7.41
C TYR A 7 -10.09 8.04 -6.36
N THR A 8 -10.68 7.18 -5.53
CA THR A 8 -9.96 6.50 -4.44
C THR A 8 -9.61 5.06 -4.81
N ASN A 9 -8.32 4.75 -4.92
CA ASN A 9 -7.87 3.36 -4.95
C ASN A 9 -7.70 2.84 -3.51
N PHE A 10 -8.25 1.65 -3.25
CA PHE A 10 -8.14 0.96 -1.96
C PHE A 10 -7.08 -0.14 -2.04
N PHE A 11 -6.09 -0.09 -1.15
CA PHE A 11 -5.06 -1.13 -1.06
C PHE A 11 -5.06 -1.78 0.30
N HIS A 12 -5.03 -3.11 0.32
CA HIS A 12 -4.97 -3.91 1.53
C HIS A 12 -3.60 -4.59 1.66
N GLY A 13 -2.95 -4.39 2.81
CA GLY A 13 -1.70 -5.03 3.19
C GLY A 13 -1.88 -5.78 4.50
N TYR A 14 -1.26 -6.96 4.58
CA TYR A 14 -1.23 -7.77 5.78
C TYR A 14 0.16 -7.69 6.39
N PHE A 15 0.25 -7.84 7.70
CA PHE A 15 1.52 -7.85 8.40
C PHE A 15 1.98 -9.31 8.43
N THR A 16 2.94 -9.73 7.60
CA THR A 16 3.21 -11.18 7.46
C THR A 16 4.34 -11.68 8.36
N SER A 17 5.41 -10.90 8.56
CA SER A 17 6.65 -11.45 9.12
C SER A 17 6.66 -11.36 10.64
N ARG A 18 6.48 -10.16 11.20
CA ARG A 18 6.40 -9.99 12.66
C ARG A 18 5.17 -10.66 13.30
N ARG A 19 4.03 -10.70 12.60
CA ARG A 19 2.84 -11.45 13.06
C ARG A 19 3.12 -12.93 13.30
N ARG A 20 3.93 -13.53 12.44
CA ARG A 20 4.28 -14.95 12.52
C ARG A 20 5.17 -15.24 13.71
N VAL A 21 5.99 -14.26 14.12
CA VAL A 21 6.85 -14.33 15.30
C VAL A 21 6.03 -14.12 16.58
N ASP A 22 5.11 -13.14 16.59
CA ASP A 22 4.35 -12.75 17.79
C ASP A 22 3.08 -13.60 18.02
N GLY A 23 2.72 -14.50 17.10
CA GLY A 23 1.49 -15.31 17.17
C GLY A 23 0.18 -14.53 16.95
N VAL A 24 0.26 -13.23 16.68
CA VAL A 24 -0.90 -12.36 16.44
C VAL A 24 -1.29 -12.42 14.97
N THR A 25 -2.26 -13.26 14.61
CA THR A 25 -2.58 -13.60 13.20
C THR A 25 -3.46 -12.60 12.46
N HIS A 26 -4.14 -11.66 13.13
CA HIS A 26 -5.19 -10.84 12.51
C HIS A 26 -4.95 -9.33 12.54
N GLY A 27 -4.98 -8.71 11.36
CA GLY A 27 -4.98 -7.26 11.19
C GLY A 27 -4.62 -6.84 9.77
N MET A 28 -4.95 -5.60 9.43
CA MET A 28 -5.02 -5.11 8.06
C MET A 28 -4.67 -3.63 8.01
N VAL A 29 -3.92 -3.23 6.99
CA VAL A 29 -3.72 -1.83 6.60
C VAL A 29 -4.52 -1.57 5.34
N LYS A 30 -5.39 -0.57 5.37
CA LYS A 30 -6.15 -0.08 4.23
C LYS A 30 -5.74 1.36 3.93
N VAL A 31 -5.20 1.60 2.74
CA VAL A 31 -4.79 2.95 2.32
C VAL A 31 -5.66 3.47 1.19
N LEU A 32 -6.03 4.76 1.26
CA LEU A 32 -6.77 5.52 0.28
C LEU A 32 -5.82 6.47 -0.45
N VAL A 33 -5.77 6.36 -1.77
CA VAL A 33 -4.98 7.27 -2.61
C VAL A 33 -5.78 7.82 -3.77
N ASP A 34 -5.47 9.06 -4.14
CA ASP A 34 -5.95 9.68 -5.37
C ASP A 34 -5.33 9.01 -6.61
N THR A 35 -5.89 9.27 -7.78
CA THR A 35 -5.40 8.92 -9.12
C THR A 35 -3.92 9.24 -9.35
N LYS A 36 -3.42 10.32 -8.75
CA LYS A 36 -2.00 10.74 -8.84
C LYS A 36 -1.09 10.04 -7.82
N GLY A 37 -1.65 9.24 -6.91
CA GLY A 37 -0.91 8.53 -5.84
C GLY A 37 -0.76 9.31 -4.54
N LYS A 38 -1.42 10.46 -4.40
CA LYS A 38 -1.44 11.25 -3.15
C LYS A 38 -2.23 10.50 -2.07
N LEU A 39 -1.69 10.47 -0.85
CA LEU A 39 -2.35 9.86 0.30
C LEU A 39 -3.56 10.70 0.75
N LEU A 40 -4.76 10.09 0.77
CA LEU A 40 -6.02 10.73 1.19
C LEU A 40 -6.44 10.30 2.59
N GLY A 41 -6.07 9.09 3.00
CA GLY A 41 -6.45 8.52 4.29
C GLY A 41 -5.92 7.11 4.45
N ALA A 42 -5.91 6.62 5.68
CA ALA A 42 -5.54 5.25 5.98
C ALA A 42 -6.34 4.72 7.19
N HIS A 43 -6.60 3.42 7.18
CA HIS A 43 -7.21 2.69 8.29
C HIS A 43 -6.30 1.53 8.64
N ILE A 44 -5.96 1.39 9.92
CA ILE A 44 -5.13 0.30 10.41
C ILE A 44 -5.90 -0.42 11.50
N VAL A 45 -5.98 -1.74 11.38
CA VAL A 45 -6.60 -2.61 12.39
C VAL A 45 -5.57 -3.65 12.82
N GLY A 46 -5.29 -3.74 14.11
CA GLY A 46 -4.37 -4.71 14.69
C GLY A 46 -3.63 -4.17 15.91
N SER A 47 -2.79 -5.01 16.50
CA SER A 47 -1.83 -4.62 17.53
C SER A 47 -0.93 -3.47 17.04
N HIS A 48 -0.64 -2.50 17.90
CA HIS A 48 0.20 -1.33 17.60
C HIS A 48 -0.32 -0.41 16.48
N ALA A 49 -1.62 -0.48 16.14
CA ALA A 49 -2.21 0.39 15.12
C ALA A 49 -1.99 1.90 15.41
N GLY A 50 -1.99 2.30 16.69
CA GLY A 50 -1.74 3.68 17.10
C GLY A 50 -0.30 4.18 16.82
N GLU A 51 0.68 3.28 16.79
CA GLU A 51 2.06 3.65 16.44
C GLU A 51 2.24 3.69 14.92
N LEU A 52 1.59 2.76 14.22
CA LEU A 52 1.67 2.63 12.77
C LEU A 52 0.94 3.75 12.01
N ILE A 53 -0.07 4.38 12.62
CA ILE A 53 -0.81 5.47 11.97
C ILE A 53 0.00 6.77 11.93
N ALA A 54 0.91 7.00 12.88
CA ALA A 54 1.72 8.21 12.97
C ALA A 54 2.51 8.55 11.69
N PRO A 55 3.27 7.62 11.06
CA PRO A 55 3.97 7.91 9.81
C PRO A 55 3.02 8.20 8.63
N LEU A 56 1.83 7.60 8.61
CA LEU A 56 0.82 7.90 7.58
C LEU A 56 0.23 9.30 7.79
N VAL A 57 -0.01 9.72 9.03
CA VAL A 57 -0.44 11.09 9.36
C VAL A 57 0.62 12.10 8.96
N PHE A 58 1.89 11.83 9.25
CA PHE A 58 3.01 12.66 8.81
C PHE A 58 3.02 12.80 7.28
N ALA A 59 2.93 11.68 6.55
CA ALA A 59 2.89 11.72 5.09
C ALA A 59 1.68 12.48 4.53
N MET A 60 0.51 12.37 5.15
CA MET A 60 -0.67 13.16 4.75
C MET A 60 -0.43 14.66 4.94
N ARG A 61 0.21 15.05 6.06
CA ARG A 61 0.52 16.44 6.38
C ARG A 61 1.48 17.08 5.37
N TYR A 62 2.49 16.34 4.93
CA TYR A 62 3.48 16.79 3.94
C TYR A 62 3.12 16.43 2.49
N HIS A 63 1.92 15.91 2.25
CA HIS A 63 1.43 15.53 0.92
C HIS A 63 2.31 14.52 0.18
N HIS A 64 2.95 13.62 0.91
CA HIS A 64 3.71 12.52 0.33
C HIS A 64 2.81 11.52 -0.41
N SER A 65 3.39 10.88 -1.42
CA SER A 65 2.71 9.86 -2.20
C SER A 65 2.84 8.49 -1.55
N LEU A 66 1.92 7.57 -1.83
CA LEU A 66 2.08 6.17 -1.39
C LEU A 66 3.30 5.50 -2.04
N GLY A 67 3.75 6.01 -3.19
CA GLY A 67 4.98 5.56 -3.83
C GLY A 67 6.23 5.89 -3.03
N ASP A 68 6.23 6.95 -2.22
CA ASP A 68 7.40 7.34 -1.43
C ASP A 68 7.69 6.30 -0.34
N PHE A 69 6.65 5.72 0.25
CA PHE A 69 6.78 4.63 1.22
C PHE A 69 7.46 3.39 0.64
N SER A 70 7.22 3.06 -0.64
CA SER A 70 7.92 1.92 -1.27
C SER A 70 9.42 2.14 -1.45
N ARG A 71 9.88 3.38 -1.42
CA ARG A 71 11.30 3.75 -1.57
C ARG A 71 12.05 3.79 -0.24
N VAL A 72 11.32 3.85 0.87
CA VAL A 72 11.89 3.87 2.22
C VAL A 72 12.24 2.46 2.66
N ILE A 73 13.41 2.31 3.28
CA ILE A 73 13.82 1.05 3.90
C ILE A 73 13.04 0.87 5.19
N HIS A 74 12.21 -0.18 5.24
CA HIS A 74 11.48 -0.57 6.45
C HIS A 74 12.31 -1.62 7.19
N ALA A 75 12.44 -1.48 8.50
CA ALA A 75 13.14 -2.46 9.31
C ALA A 75 12.40 -3.81 9.30
N TYR A 76 13.15 -4.90 9.23
CA TYR A 76 12.65 -6.28 9.33
C TYR A 76 13.12 -6.92 10.64
N PRO A 77 12.30 -7.74 11.33
CA PRO A 77 10.87 -7.96 11.13
C PRO A 77 10.06 -6.93 11.93
N THR A 78 9.30 -6.05 11.27
CA THR A 78 8.47 -5.05 11.98
C THR A 78 7.03 -5.01 11.49
N MET A 79 6.13 -4.44 12.30
CA MET A 79 4.77 -4.19 11.86
C MET A 79 4.73 -3.12 10.75
N MET A 80 5.74 -2.26 10.62
CA MET A 80 5.79 -1.27 9.53
C MET A 80 5.79 -1.92 8.13
N GLU A 81 6.13 -3.20 8.01
CA GLU A 81 5.98 -3.97 6.76
C GLU A 81 4.56 -3.97 6.20
N GLY A 82 3.52 -3.83 7.03
CA GLY A 82 2.15 -3.73 6.55
C GLY A 82 1.97 -2.54 5.59
N ILE A 83 2.62 -1.41 5.89
CA ILE A 83 2.60 -0.19 5.07
C ILE A 83 3.43 -0.39 3.79
N LEU A 84 4.59 -1.03 3.91
CA LEU A 84 5.43 -1.39 2.76
C LEU A 84 4.67 -2.29 1.78
N GLN A 85 3.98 -3.32 2.28
CA GLN A 85 3.19 -4.23 1.44
C GLN A 85 2.05 -3.52 0.73
N THR A 86 1.31 -2.63 1.41
CA THR A 86 0.29 -1.80 0.74
C THR A 86 0.89 -0.95 -0.38
N SER A 87 2.07 -0.38 -0.16
CA SER A 87 2.77 0.45 -1.16
C SER A 87 3.26 -0.39 -2.34
N HIS A 88 3.75 -1.60 -2.08
CA HIS A 88 4.14 -2.54 -3.12
C HIS A 88 2.93 -3.01 -3.95
N ARG A 89 1.78 -3.27 -3.31
CA ARG A 89 0.51 -3.60 -4.01
C ARG A 89 0.05 -2.48 -4.93
N TYR A 90 0.19 -1.22 -4.49
CA TYR A 90 -0.08 -0.05 -5.33
C TYR A 90 0.77 -0.06 -6.60
N TRP A 91 2.08 -0.30 -6.47
CA TRP A 91 2.98 -0.38 -7.64
C TRP A 91 2.71 -1.58 -8.54
N GLN A 92 2.44 -2.76 -7.97
CA GLN A 92 2.05 -3.94 -8.75
C GLN A 92 0.85 -3.63 -9.63
N LYS A 93 -0.22 -3.05 -9.06
CA LYS A 93 -1.39 -2.65 -9.85
C LYS A 93 -1.00 -1.69 -10.98
N LYS A 94 -0.20 -0.67 -10.69
CA LYS A 94 0.25 0.31 -11.68
C LYS A 94 1.13 -0.29 -12.79
N LEU A 95 1.96 -1.29 -12.45
CA LEU A 95 2.85 -2.00 -13.38
C LEU A 95 2.09 -2.97 -14.29
N PHE A 96 1.08 -3.66 -13.76
CA PHE A 96 0.35 -4.69 -14.52
C PHE A 96 -0.89 -4.15 -15.25
N ASP A 97 -1.48 -3.04 -14.80
CA ASP A 97 -2.62 -2.41 -15.48
C ASP A 97 -2.20 -1.55 -16.69
N SER A 98 -0.89 -1.30 -16.91
CA SER A 98 -0.44 -0.60 -18.11
C SER A 98 -0.65 -1.47 -19.34
N PRO A 99 -1.36 -1.00 -20.39
CA PRO A 99 -1.57 -1.78 -21.59
C PRO A 99 -0.22 -2.05 -22.25
N LEU A 100 0.20 -3.31 -22.26
CA LEU A 100 1.44 -3.73 -22.91
C LEU A 100 1.37 -3.34 -24.39
N PRO A 101 2.45 -2.76 -24.96
CA PRO A 101 2.55 -2.56 -26.39
C PRO A 101 2.26 -3.85 -27.13
N TRP A 102 1.48 -3.77 -28.20
CA TRP A 102 0.99 -4.92 -28.96
C TRP A 102 2.13 -5.86 -29.40
N TRP A 103 3.31 -5.33 -29.73
CA TRP A 103 4.48 -6.11 -30.16
C TRP A 103 5.08 -6.97 -29.04
N ILE A 104 5.03 -6.55 -27.78
CA ILE A 104 5.47 -7.37 -26.62
C ILE A 104 4.49 -8.53 -26.39
N GLN A 105 3.19 -8.31 -26.62
CA GLN A 105 2.18 -9.37 -26.51
C GLN A 105 2.35 -10.44 -27.59
N VAL A 106 2.82 -10.06 -28.78
CA VAL A 106 3.14 -10.98 -29.88
C VAL A 106 4.38 -11.83 -29.56
N VAL A 107 5.42 -11.25 -28.95
CA VAL A 107 6.66 -11.96 -28.58
C VAL A 107 6.44 -12.99 -27.46
N ARG A 108 5.48 -12.76 -26.54
CA ARG A 108 5.17 -13.70 -25.43
C ARG A 108 4.26 -14.88 -25.82
N ARG A 109 3.79 -14.94 -27.09
CA ARG A 109 2.91 -16.00 -27.63
C ARG A 109 3.61 -16.98 -28.58
N ARG A 110 4.94 -16.89 -28.73
CA ARG A 110 5.80 -17.97 -29.24
C ARG A 110 6.51 -18.65 -28.09
#